data_AF-A0A0J6FHC0-F1
#
_entry.id   AF-A0A0J6FHC0-F1
#
_cell.length_a   1.000
_cell.length_b   1.000
_cell.length_c   1.000
_cell.angle_alpha   90.00
_cell.angle_beta   90.00
_cell.angle_gamma   90.00
#
_symmetry.space_group_name_H-M   'P 1'
#
loop_
_entity.id
_entity.type
_entity.pdbx_description
1 polymer ?
#
loop_
_entity_poly.entity_id
_entity_poly.type
_entity_poly.pdbx_seq_one_letter_code
_entity_poly.pdbx_strand_id
1 'polypeptide(L)'
;MANKAATRRLTREYQNIQKNPPPYITAHPSESNILEWHYILQGPPQTPYENGQYWGTLMFPPDYPFAPPAIRMHTPSGRFQPSSRLCLSISDFHPKSFNPAWEVSTILIGLLSFMTSEEMTTGSVSASDPERKLLAARSRWWNSTGGGSHSNAVPGVTSTIKGIANIKAGDGGKKFRAEWPELDEENWKWMKDNRIDVATGQILPDPNAAATSCAPETSALRRRPAGEHCKHRGCHGGRASRP
;
A
#
# COMPACT_ATOMS: atom_id res chain seq x y z
N MET A 1 -18.39 19.34 -10.98
CA MET A 1 -18.34 19.02 -12.42
C MET A 1 -17.16 19.73 -13.04
N ALA A 2 -16.43 19.08 -13.96
CA ALA A 2 -15.31 19.69 -14.68
C ALA A 2 -15.79 20.84 -15.57
N ASN A 3 -14.97 21.87 -15.74
CA ASN A 3 -15.23 22.85 -16.79
C ASN A 3 -14.91 22.24 -18.18
N LYS A 4 -15.41 22.86 -19.26
CA LYS A 4 -15.21 22.37 -20.63
C LYS A 4 -13.73 22.33 -21.04
N ALA A 5 -12.91 23.24 -20.53
CA ALA A 5 -11.48 23.31 -20.87
C ALA A 5 -10.69 22.17 -20.20
N ALA A 6 -10.92 21.92 -18.91
CA ALA A 6 -10.35 20.82 -18.14
C ALA A 6 -10.71 19.48 -18.77
N THR A 7 -11.98 19.30 -19.13
CA THR A 7 -12.45 18.09 -19.82
C THR A 7 -11.67 17.86 -21.12
N ARG A 8 -11.59 18.87 -22.00
CA ARG A 8 -10.84 18.76 -23.26
C ARG A 8 -9.36 18.48 -23.04
N ARG A 9 -8.73 19.12 -22.04
CA ARG A 9 -7.32 18.93 -21.70
C ARG A 9 -7.08 17.49 -21.25
N LEU A 10 -7.84 17.00 -20.28
CA LEU A 10 -7.71 15.65 -19.73
C LEU A 10 -8.00 14.57 -20.77
N THR A 11 -9.00 14.76 -21.65
CA THR A 11 -9.25 13.83 -22.76
C THR A 11 -8.06 13.73 -23.70
N ARG A 12 -7.44 14.87 -24.07
CA ARG A 12 -6.25 14.88 -24.92
C ARG A 12 -5.06 14.21 -24.24
N GLU A 13 -4.83 14.48 -22.97
CA GLU A 13 -3.73 13.86 -22.21
C GLU A 13 -3.91 12.35 -22.07
N TYR A 14 -5.15 11.88 -21.87
CA TYR A 14 -5.44 10.45 -21.83
C TYR A 14 -5.10 9.79 -23.17
N GLN A 15 -5.51 10.40 -24.29
CA GLN A 15 -5.14 9.93 -25.62
C GLN A 15 -3.62 9.92 -25.83
N ASN A 16 -2.89 10.89 -25.26
CA ASN A 16 -1.43 10.92 -25.35
C ASN A 16 -0.79 9.77 -24.56
N ILE A 17 -1.26 9.50 -23.33
CA ILE A 17 -0.80 8.37 -22.52
C ILE A 17 -1.10 7.03 -23.20
N GLN A 18 -2.26 6.88 -23.84
CA GLN A 18 -2.61 5.65 -24.58
C GLN A 18 -1.69 5.43 -25.79
N LYS A 19 -1.31 6.50 -26.50
CA LYS A 19 -0.38 6.42 -27.65
C LYS A 19 1.07 6.23 -27.22
N ASN A 20 1.47 6.89 -26.13
CA ASN A 20 2.84 6.94 -25.64
C ASN A 20 2.85 6.64 -24.13
N PRO A 21 2.63 5.38 -23.73
CA PRO A 21 2.59 5.02 -22.31
C PRO A 21 3.96 5.26 -21.68
N PRO A 22 4.05 6.05 -20.59
CA PRO A 22 5.30 6.22 -19.88
C PRO A 22 5.77 4.88 -19.28
N PRO A 23 7.08 4.63 -19.21
CA PRO A 23 7.59 3.38 -18.65
C PRO A 23 7.14 3.24 -17.18
N TYR A 24 6.78 2.02 -16.80
CA TYR A 24 6.31 1.67 -15.45
C TYR A 24 5.01 2.35 -14.99
N ILE A 25 4.29 3.04 -15.88
CA ILE A 25 3.11 3.82 -15.52
C ILE A 25 1.94 3.43 -16.41
N THR A 26 0.80 3.13 -15.79
CA THR A 26 -0.48 2.97 -16.47
C THR A 26 -1.50 3.87 -15.78
N ALA A 27 -2.34 4.58 -16.53
CA ALA A 27 -3.34 5.46 -15.95
C ALA A 27 -4.57 5.61 -16.86
N HIS A 28 -5.73 5.82 -16.25
CA HIS A 28 -6.97 6.18 -16.95
C HIS A 28 -7.87 7.07 -16.07
N PRO A 29 -8.73 7.91 -16.69
CA PRO A 29 -9.83 8.55 -15.97
C PRO A 29 -10.84 7.50 -15.49
N SER A 30 -11.50 7.75 -14.36
CA SER A 30 -12.70 7.00 -13.98
C SER A 30 -13.81 7.27 -15.00
N GLU A 31 -14.56 6.22 -15.36
CA GLU A 31 -15.69 6.32 -16.31
C GLU A 31 -16.77 7.31 -15.86
N SER A 32 -16.95 7.43 -14.54
CA SER A 32 -17.98 8.28 -13.93
C SER A 32 -17.54 9.73 -13.75
N ASN A 33 -16.24 10.00 -13.74
CA ASN A 33 -15.70 11.32 -13.41
C ASN A 33 -14.30 11.52 -14.01
N ILE A 34 -14.20 12.30 -15.09
CA ILE A 34 -12.92 12.62 -15.74
C ILE A 34 -11.92 13.35 -14.84
N LEU A 35 -12.37 13.97 -13.73
CA LEU A 35 -11.47 14.62 -12.76
C LEU A 35 -10.86 13.64 -11.75
N GLU A 36 -11.33 12.40 -11.71
CA GLU A 36 -10.72 11.34 -10.92
C GLU A 36 -9.99 10.41 -11.88
N TRP A 37 -8.68 10.26 -11.68
CA TRP A 37 -7.89 9.32 -12.45
C TRP A 37 -7.30 8.28 -11.54
N HIS A 38 -7.29 7.05 -12.02
CA HIS A 38 -6.58 5.95 -11.40
C HIS A 38 -5.26 5.73 -12.11
N TYR A 39 -4.23 5.38 -11.34
CA TYR A 39 -2.93 5.04 -11.88
C TYR A 39 -2.35 3.81 -11.19
N ILE A 40 -1.45 3.14 -11.89
CA ILE A 40 -0.60 2.05 -11.42
C ILE A 40 0.84 2.46 -11.68
N LEU A 41 1.66 2.44 -10.63
CA LEU A 41 3.12 2.48 -10.75
C LEU A 41 3.65 1.06 -10.59
N GLN A 42 4.41 0.59 -11.57
CA GLN A 42 5.22 -0.61 -11.43
C GLN A 42 6.56 -0.23 -10.78
N GLY A 43 6.99 -0.99 -9.80
CA GLY A 43 8.28 -0.76 -9.16
C GLY A 43 9.45 -0.93 -10.14
N PRO A 44 10.28 0.09 -10.36
CA PRO A 44 11.41 -0.02 -11.28
C PRO A 44 12.46 -1.04 -10.77
N PRO A 45 13.23 -1.66 -11.68
CA PRO A 45 14.31 -2.56 -11.29
C PRO A 45 15.38 -1.83 -10.47
N GLN A 46 16.10 -2.58 -9.64
CA GLN A 46 17.17 -2.05 -8.77
C GLN A 46 16.68 -1.04 -7.73
N THR A 47 15.39 -1.06 -7.41
CA THR A 47 14.78 -0.30 -6.30
C THR A 47 14.17 -1.26 -5.29
N PRO A 48 13.95 -0.86 -4.02
CA PRO A 48 13.24 -1.70 -3.06
C PRO A 48 11.77 -1.96 -3.43
N TYR A 49 11.27 -1.31 -4.49
CA TYR A 49 9.90 -1.42 -4.98
C TYR A 49 9.76 -2.43 -6.12
N GLU A 50 10.87 -2.95 -6.66
CA GLU A 50 10.90 -3.85 -7.81
C GLU A 50 9.84 -4.97 -7.70
N ASN A 51 9.18 -5.27 -8.83
CA ASN A 51 8.05 -6.22 -8.94
C ASN A 51 6.76 -5.82 -8.19
N GLY A 52 6.76 -4.69 -7.47
CA GLY A 52 5.58 -4.13 -6.83
C GLY A 52 4.63 -3.45 -7.82
N GLN A 53 3.34 -3.46 -7.49
CA GLN A 53 2.25 -2.83 -8.24
C GLN A 53 1.48 -1.85 -7.33
N TYR A 54 1.65 -0.55 -7.54
CA TYR A 54 1.14 0.47 -6.64
C TYR A 54 0.00 1.28 -7.27
N TRP A 55 -1.21 1.03 -6.80
CA TRP A 55 -2.41 1.75 -7.19
C TRP A 55 -2.57 3.04 -6.41
N GLY A 56 -3.03 4.08 -7.10
CA GLY A 56 -3.39 5.36 -6.51
C GLY A 56 -4.38 6.15 -7.35
N THR A 57 -4.66 7.37 -6.89
CA THR A 57 -5.57 8.31 -7.55
C THR A 57 -4.99 9.70 -7.69
N LEU A 58 -5.32 10.37 -8.79
CA LEU A 58 -5.22 11.81 -8.97
C LEU A 58 -6.62 12.42 -8.93
N MET A 59 -6.81 13.46 -8.12
CA MET A 59 -8.05 14.23 -8.08
C MET A 59 -7.80 15.63 -8.62
N PHE A 60 -8.22 15.86 -9.87
CA PHE A 60 -8.08 17.14 -10.55
C PHE A 60 -9.13 18.15 -10.08
N PRO A 61 -8.76 19.42 -9.90
CA PRO A 61 -9.74 20.46 -9.64
C PRO A 61 -10.48 20.83 -10.95
N PRO A 62 -11.69 21.44 -10.86
CA PRO A 62 -12.48 21.79 -12.04
C PRO A 62 -11.81 22.77 -13.02
N ASP A 63 -10.80 23.50 -12.55
CA ASP A 63 -10.01 24.51 -13.28
C ASP A 63 -8.64 24.00 -13.76
N TYR A 64 -8.38 22.69 -13.69
CA TYR A 64 -7.21 22.06 -14.34
C TYR A 64 -7.10 22.52 -15.82
N PRO A 65 -5.90 22.88 -16.32
CA PRO A 65 -4.57 22.73 -15.73
C PRO A 65 -4.04 23.95 -14.96
N PHE A 66 -4.89 24.90 -14.57
CA PHE A 66 -4.43 26.09 -13.83
C PHE A 66 -4.21 25.84 -12.33
N ALA A 67 -4.73 24.72 -11.83
CA ALA A 67 -4.43 24.20 -10.51
C ALA A 67 -4.04 22.70 -10.58
N PRO A 68 -3.05 22.26 -9.80
CA PRO A 68 -2.60 20.86 -9.74
C PRO A 68 -3.62 19.89 -9.12
N PRO A 69 -3.50 18.58 -9.37
CA PRO A 69 -4.31 17.57 -8.71
C PRO A 69 -3.86 17.28 -7.27
N ALA A 70 -4.78 16.75 -6.46
CA ALA A 70 -4.43 16.03 -5.25
C ALA A 70 -3.94 14.62 -5.59
N ILE A 71 -2.84 14.18 -4.97
CA ILE A 71 -2.22 12.88 -5.24
C ILE A 71 -2.37 11.98 -4.02
N ARG A 72 -2.79 10.72 -4.23
CA ARG A 72 -2.83 9.68 -3.18
C ARG A 72 -2.34 8.35 -3.74
N MET A 73 -1.69 7.56 -2.89
CA MET A 73 -1.38 6.14 -3.16
C MET A 73 -2.20 5.28 -2.21
N HIS A 74 -2.88 4.25 -2.72
CA HIS A 74 -3.72 3.35 -1.93
C HIS A 74 -2.96 2.09 -1.52
N THR A 75 -2.16 1.53 -2.42
CA THR A 75 -1.36 0.34 -2.11
C THR A 75 -0.26 0.70 -1.11
N PRO A 76 -0.11 -0.03 0.00
CA PRO A 76 0.99 0.19 0.94
C PRO A 76 2.35 -0.03 0.27
N SER A 77 3.20 1.00 0.32
CA SER A 77 4.54 0.97 -0.28
C SER A 77 5.67 1.06 0.74
N GLY A 78 5.39 1.48 1.96
CA GLY A 78 6.42 1.84 2.94
C GLY A 78 7.10 3.19 2.63
N ARG A 79 6.59 3.92 1.63
CA ARG A 79 7.04 5.26 1.25
C ARG A 79 5.97 6.32 1.49
N PHE A 80 4.71 5.98 1.23
CA PHE A 80 3.58 6.88 1.41
C PHE A 80 2.53 6.25 2.32
N GLN A 81 1.94 7.07 3.19
CA GLN A 81 0.80 6.69 4.00
C GLN A 81 -0.40 6.40 3.07
N PRO A 82 -0.97 5.18 3.11
CA PRO A 82 -2.10 4.83 2.25
C PRO A 82 -3.26 5.82 2.33
N SER A 83 -3.78 6.20 1.17
CA SER A 83 -4.93 7.09 0.97
C SER A 83 -4.79 8.50 1.58
N SER A 84 -3.59 8.89 1.99
CA SER A 84 -3.30 10.26 2.43
C SER A 84 -2.86 11.14 1.25
N ARG A 85 -3.18 12.44 1.32
CA ARG A 85 -2.73 13.41 0.32
C ARG A 85 -1.21 13.59 0.44
N LEU A 86 -0.53 13.60 -0.70
CA LEU A 86 0.91 13.77 -0.79
C LEU A 86 1.26 15.22 -1.16
N CYS A 87 2.18 15.81 -0.41
CA CYS A 87 2.64 17.18 -0.63
C CYS A 87 3.89 17.20 -1.51
N LEU A 88 3.69 17.24 -2.82
CA LEU A 88 4.77 17.34 -3.81
C LEU A 88 4.69 18.68 -4.54
N SER A 89 5.80 19.15 -5.13
CA SER A 89 5.82 20.37 -5.95
C SER A 89 4.81 20.34 -7.12
N ILE A 90 4.41 19.14 -7.54
CA ILE A 90 3.42 18.85 -8.59
C ILE A 90 1.99 18.65 -8.07
N SER A 91 1.75 18.84 -6.77
CA SER A 91 0.46 18.58 -6.11
C SER A 91 -0.27 19.85 -5.67
N ASP A 92 -1.54 19.69 -5.29
CA ASP A 92 -2.43 20.73 -4.74
C ASP A 92 -1.96 21.48 -3.49
N PHE A 93 -0.88 21.04 -2.85
CA PHE A 93 -0.21 21.84 -1.81
C PHE A 93 0.60 23.02 -2.37
N HIS A 94 1.02 22.97 -3.64
CA HIS A 94 1.94 23.95 -4.23
C HIS A 94 1.41 24.57 -5.53
N PRO A 95 0.23 25.22 -5.52
CA PRO A 95 -0.38 25.76 -6.75
C PRO A 95 0.47 26.82 -7.45
N LYS A 96 1.31 27.57 -6.72
CA LYS A 96 2.20 28.58 -7.29
C LYS A 96 3.41 28.01 -8.03
N SER A 97 3.80 26.78 -7.70
CA SER A 97 4.95 26.09 -8.30
C SER A 97 4.52 25.16 -9.45
N PHE A 98 3.22 24.90 -9.58
CA PHE A 98 2.69 24.06 -10.63
C PHE A 98 2.75 24.75 -11.99
N ASN A 99 3.28 24.06 -12.99
CA ASN A 99 3.30 24.53 -14.37
C ASN A 99 2.10 23.95 -15.14
N PRO A 100 1.17 24.78 -15.66
CA PRO A 100 0.04 24.32 -16.46
C PRO A 100 0.40 23.55 -17.75
N ALA A 101 1.66 23.61 -18.17
CA ALA A 101 2.18 22.81 -19.28
C ALA A 101 2.45 21.35 -18.89
N TRP A 102 2.59 21.02 -17.60
CA TRP A 102 2.78 19.65 -17.16
C TRP A 102 1.51 18.82 -17.40
N GLU A 103 1.68 17.69 -18.08
CA GLU A 103 0.64 16.71 -18.33
C GLU A 103 0.59 15.67 -17.21
N VAL A 104 -0.48 14.86 -17.16
CA VAL A 104 -0.66 13.73 -16.23
C VAL A 104 0.56 12.81 -16.28
N SER A 105 1.13 12.54 -17.45
CA SER A 105 2.34 11.73 -17.62
C SER A 105 3.52 12.31 -16.84
N THR A 106 3.77 13.62 -16.95
CA THR A 106 4.82 14.32 -16.22
C THR A 106 4.60 14.27 -14.72
N ILE A 107 3.35 14.43 -14.26
CA ILE A 107 2.98 14.35 -12.84
C ILE A 107 3.29 12.93 -12.31
N LEU A 108 2.90 11.88 -13.01
CA LEU A 108 3.12 10.50 -12.58
C LEU A 108 4.61 10.10 -12.63
N ILE A 109 5.36 10.58 -13.62
CA ILE A 109 6.82 10.41 -13.67
C ILE A 109 7.48 11.10 -12.47
N GLY A 110 7.07 12.33 -12.14
CA GLY A 110 7.56 13.04 -10.97
C GLY A 110 7.23 12.32 -9.66
N LEU A 111 6.02 11.76 -9.54
CA LEU A 111 5.63 10.94 -8.39
C LEU A 111 6.49 9.67 -8.28
N LEU A 112 6.71 8.95 -9.37
CA LEU A 112 7.56 7.76 -9.40
C LEU A 112 9.01 8.10 -9.02
N SER A 113 9.55 9.20 -9.54
CA SER A 113 10.88 9.68 -9.18
C SER A 113 11.00 10.01 -7.69
N PHE A 114 9.96 10.63 -7.10
CA PHE A 114 9.94 10.93 -5.67
C PHE A 114 9.75 9.68 -4.81
N MET A 115 9.01 8.69 -5.31
CA MET A 115 8.85 7.39 -4.66
C MET A 115 10.19 6.68 -4.49
N THR A 116 11.07 6.79 -5.50
CA THR A 116 12.41 6.19 -5.49
C THR A 116 13.48 7.02 -4.77
N SER A 117 13.13 8.19 -4.23
CA SER A 117 14.03 8.98 -3.37
C SER A 117 13.72 8.76 -1.88
N GLU A 118 14.55 9.32 -1.01
CA GLU A 118 14.35 9.29 0.46
C GLU A 118 13.83 10.62 1.04
N GLU A 119 13.49 11.60 0.19
CA GLU A 119 13.01 12.92 0.65
C GLU A 119 11.72 12.82 1.46
N MET A 120 11.60 13.52 2.58
CA MET A 120 10.39 13.46 3.41
C MET A 120 9.44 14.62 3.08
N THR A 121 8.14 14.31 2.97
CA THR A 121 7.08 15.30 2.82
C THR A 121 5.83 14.88 3.59
N THR A 122 4.82 15.74 3.63
CA THR A 122 3.50 15.41 4.18
C THR A 122 2.91 14.22 3.42
N GLY A 123 2.56 13.18 4.18
CA GLY A 123 2.06 11.91 3.64
C GLY A 123 3.15 10.87 3.39
N SER A 124 4.44 11.18 3.56
CA SER A 124 5.51 10.17 3.56
C SER A 124 5.52 9.34 4.84
N VAL A 125 5.96 8.10 4.72
CA VAL A 125 6.35 7.24 5.86
C VAL A 125 7.77 6.73 5.63
N SER A 126 8.43 6.34 6.70
CA SER A 126 9.77 5.73 6.63
C SER A 126 9.67 4.25 6.99
N ALA A 127 10.10 3.40 6.06
CA ALA A 127 10.22 1.96 6.23
C ALA A 127 11.58 1.54 5.67
N SER A 128 12.15 0.47 6.24
CA SER A 128 13.41 -0.10 5.78
C SER A 128 13.28 -0.78 4.41
N ASP A 129 14.38 -0.93 3.69
CA ASP A 129 14.41 -1.64 2.40
C ASP A 129 13.81 -3.06 2.46
N PRO A 130 14.09 -3.89 3.49
CA PRO A 130 13.44 -5.19 3.63
C PRO A 130 11.92 -5.10 3.76
N GLU A 131 11.41 -4.11 4.51
CA GLU A 131 9.97 -3.90 4.66
C GLU A 131 9.33 -3.45 3.35
N ARG A 132 9.97 -2.54 2.61
CA ARG A 132 9.51 -2.10 1.28
C ARG A 132 9.46 -3.26 0.29
N LYS A 133 10.48 -4.13 0.28
CA LYS A 133 10.51 -5.35 -0.55
C LYS A 133 9.40 -6.33 -0.19
N LEU A 134 9.13 -6.51 1.10
CA LEU A 134 8.01 -7.34 1.56
C LEU A 134 6.66 -6.76 1.10
N LEU A 135 6.49 -5.44 1.16
CA LEU A 135 5.29 -4.77 0.66
C LEU A 135 5.16 -4.87 -0.86
N ALA A 136 6.27 -4.74 -1.60
CA ALA A 136 6.31 -4.93 -3.05
C ALA A 136 5.81 -6.34 -3.43
N ALA A 137 6.34 -7.39 -2.80
CA ALA A 137 5.93 -8.77 -3.04
C ALA A 137 4.44 -9.04 -2.75
N ARG A 138 3.83 -8.27 -1.83
CA ARG A 138 2.42 -8.42 -1.44
C ARG A 138 1.46 -7.47 -2.14
N SER A 139 1.97 -6.53 -2.93
CA SER A 139 1.19 -5.43 -3.50
C SER A 139 0.05 -5.89 -4.43
N ARG A 140 0.30 -6.85 -5.32
CA ARG A 140 -0.70 -7.45 -6.22
C ARG A 140 -1.82 -8.14 -5.44
N TRP A 141 -1.44 -8.96 -4.45
CA TRP A 141 -2.40 -9.60 -3.55
C TRP A 141 -3.23 -8.56 -2.79
N TRP A 142 -2.60 -7.50 -2.29
CA TRP A 142 -3.33 -6.41 -1.65
C TRP A 142 -4.39 -5.90 -2.61
N ASN A 143 -3.96 -5.41 -3.78
CA ASN A 143 -4.83 -4.75 -4.76
C ASN A 143 -6.07 -5.58 -5.09
N SER A 144 -5.90 -6.88 -5.35
CA SER A 144 -7.01 -7.77 -5.67
C SER A 144 -7.90 -8.10 -4.48
N THR A 145 -7.34 -8.25 -3.27
CA THR A 145 -8.07 -8.81 -2.11
C THR A 145 -8.53 -7.80 -1.07
N GLY A 146 -8.05 -6.56 -1.10
CA GLY A 146 -8.31 -5.65 0.02
C GLY A 146 -7.45 -5.92 1.26
N GLY A 147 -6.29 -6.55 1.10
CA GLY A 147 -5.47 -7.04 2.21
C GLY A 147 -6.09 -8.25 2.94
N GLY A 148 -6.67 -9.19 2.19
CA GLY A 148 -7.33 -10.39 2.74
C GLY A 148 -8.81 -10.21 3.09
N SER A 149 -9.33 -8.99 3.00
CA SER A 149 -10.73 -8.68 3.28
C SER A 149 -11.73 -9.28 2.26
N HIS A 150 -11.24 -9.79 1.13
CA HIS A 150 -12.01 -10.58 0.16
C HIS A 150 -12.28 -12.01 0.64
N SER A 151 -11.48 -12.54 1.57
CA SER A 151 -11.80 -13.81 2.22
C SER A 151 -13.00 -13.61 3.14
N ASN A 152 -14.05 -14.43 2.96
CA ASN A 152 -15.31 -14.32 3.70
C ASN A 152 -15.04 -14.10 5.19
N ALA A 153 -15.71 -13.11 5.78
CA ALA A 153 -15.71 -12.91 7.22
C ALA A 153 -16.06 -14.24 7.90
N VAL A 154 -15.18 -14.73 8.78
CA VAL A 154 -15.51 -15.86 9.63
C VAL A 154 -16.77 -15.46 10.43
N PRO A 155 -17.85 -16.26 10.41
CA PRO A 155 -19.06 -15.94 11.17
C PRO A 155 -18.72 -15.66 12.63
N GLY A 156 -19.03 -14.45 13.11
CA GLY A 156 -18.75 -14.03 14.49
C GLY A 156 -17.45 -13.24 14.72
N VAL A 157 -16.60 -13.03 13.71
CA VAL A 157 -15.41 -12.17 13.81
C VAL A 157 -15.61 -10.88 13.01
N THR A 158 -15.86 -9.78 13.71
CA THR A 158 -15.87 -8.43 13.11
C THR A 158 -14.44 -7.98 12.79
N SER A 159 -14.15 -7.63 11.53
CA SER A 159 -12.84 -7.09 11.15
C SER A 159 -12.60 -5.74 11.84
N THR A 160 -11.66 -5.70 12.80
CA THR A 160 -11.38 -4.52 13.63
C THR A 160 -10.49 -3.47 12.96
N ILE A 161 -10.16 -3.61 11.67
CA ILE A 161 -9.35 -2.63 10.96
C ILE A 161 -10.27 -1.45 10.59
N LYS A 162 -10.03 -0.29 11.19
CA LYS A 162 -10.74 0.95 10.87
C LYS A 162 -10.35 1.36 9.44
N GLY A 163 -11.32 1.49 8.53
CA GLY A 163 -11.08 2.03 7.19
C GLY A 163 -10.56 3.47 7.27
N ILE A 164 -9.65 3.83 6.36
CA ILE A 164 -9.05 5.17 6.28
C ILE A 164 -9.55 5.86 5.01
N ALA A 165 -10.13 7.06 5.18
CA ALA A 165 -10.43 8.05 4.14
C ALA A 165 -11.18 7.52 2.90
N ASN A 166 -12.51 7.38 3.04
CA ASN A 166 -13.48 7.00 1.99
C ASN A 166 -13.31 5.62 1.34
N ILE A 167 -12.30 4.85 1.71
CA ILE A 167 -12.21 3.42 1.46
C ILE A 167 -12.43 2.72 2.80
N LYS A 168 -13.59 2.07 2.97
CA LYS A 168 -13.85 1.25 4.17
C LYS A 168 -12.81 0.13 4.23
N ALA A 169 -12.46 -0.36 5.43
CA ALA A 169 -11.63 -1.56 5.52
C ALA A 169 -12.31 -2.69 4.75
N GLY A 170 -11.58 -3.27 3.80
CA GLY A 170 -12.08 -4.26 2.85
C GLY A 170 -12.72 -3.75 1.56
N ASP A 171 -12.89 -2.44 1.38
CA ASP A 171 -13.47 -1.86 0.15
C ASP A 171 -12.42 -1.52 -0.92
N GLY A 172 -11.14 -1.38 -0.52
CA GLY A 172 -10.06 -1.01 -1.43
C GLY A 172 -9.87 -2.01 -2.56
N GLY A 173 -9.96 -3.31 -2.24
CA GLY A 173 -9.90 -4.35 -3.27
C GLY A 173 -11.12 -4.33 -4.17
N LYS A 174 -12.32 -4.07 -3.64
CA LYS A 174 -13.54 -3.96 -4.45
C LYS A 174 -13.44 -2.83 -5.47
N LYS A 175 -12.97 -1.65 -5.05
CA LYS A 175 -12.78 -0.52 -5.96
C LYS A 175 -11.66 -0.78 -6.97
N PHE A 176 -10.54 -1.39 -6.55
CA PHE A 176 -9.48 -1.78 -7.48
C PHE A 176 -10.02 -2.69 -8.59
N ARG A 177 -10.80 -3.73 -8.26
CA ARG A 177 -11.38 -4.65 -9.24
C ARG A 177 -12.38 -3.99 -10.19
N ALA A 178 -13.10 -2.97 -9.71
CA ALA A 178 -14.03 -2.22 -10.55
C ALA A 178 -13.30 -1.34 -11.56
N GLU A 179 -12.21 -0.68 -11.15
CA GLU A 179 -11.43 0.23 -12.00
C GLU A 179 -10.42 -0.53 -12.89
N TRP A 180 -9.94 -1.70 -12.45
CA TRP A 180 -8.89 -2.48 -13.12
C TRP A 180 -9.24 -3.97 -13.28
N PRO A 181 -10.31 -4.33 -14.02
CA PRO A 181 -10.74 -5.72 -14.15
C PRO A 181 -9.69 -6.61 -14.82
N GLU A 182 -9.03 -6.14 -15.88
CA GLU A 182 -8.00 -6.89 -16.60
C GLU A 182 -6.75 -7.10 -15.73
N LEU A 183 -6.30 -6.06 -15.03
CA LEU A 183 -5.15 -6.14 -14.14
C LEU A 183 -5.44 -7.02 -12.90
N ASP A 184 -6.69 -7.06 -12.44
CA ASP A 184 -7.10 -7.99 -11.39
C ASP A 184 -6.98 -9.44 -11.86
N GLU A 185 -7.45 -9.76 -13.07
CA GLU A 185 -7.30 -11.10 -13.64
C GLU A 185 -5.82 -11.50 -13.76
N GLU A 186 -4.97 -10.59 -14.23
CA GLU A 186 -3.51 -10.80 -14.25
C GLU A 186 -2.93 -11.03 -12.86
N ASN A 187 -3.37 -10.28 -11.85
CA ASN A 187 -2.94 -10.44 -10.48
C ASN A 187 -3.36 -11.81 -9.92
N TRP A 188 -4.56 -12.29 -10.21
CA TRP A 188 -5.02 -13.63 -9.81
C TRP A 188 -4.19 -14.73 -10.45
N LYS A 189 -3.90 -14.60 -11.75
CA LYS A 189 -3.01 -15.53 -12.46
C LYS A 189 -1.62 -15.53 -11.82
N TRP A 190 -1.05 -14.35 -11.58
CA TRP A 190 0.25 -14.20 -10.93
C TRP A 190 0.27 -14.82 -9.53
N MET A 191 -0.77 -14.60 -8.71
CA MET A 191 -0.86 -15.20 -7.37
C MET A 191 -0.92 -16.73 -7.43
N LYS A 192 -1.64 -17.30 -8.40
CA LYS A 192 -1.69 -18.74 -8.62
C LYS A 192 -0.32 -19.30 -9.02
N ASP A 193 0.33 -18.66 -9.98
CA ASP A 193 1.63 -19.10 -10.51
C ASP A 193 2.74 -19.00 -9.45
N ASN A 194 2.68 -17.97 -8.59
CA ASN A 194 3.63 -17.76 -7.49
C ASN A 194 3.20 -18.41 -6.17
N ARG A 195 2.12 -19.20 -6.18
CA ARG A 195 1.60 -19.95 -5.04
C ARG A 195 1.34 -19.08 -3.81
N ILE A 196 0.75 -17.92 -4.01
CA ILE A 196 0.37 -17.00 -2.95
C ILE A 196 -0.96 -17.45 -2.34
N ASP A 197 -0.98 -17.61 -1.01
CA ASP A 197 -2.20 -17.81 -0.24
C ASP A 197 -3.08 -16.55 -0.34
N VAL A 198 -4.29 -16.73 -0.84
CA VAL A 198 -5.27 -15.66 -1.04
C VAL A 198 -5.76 -15.06 0.28
N ALA A 199 -5.78 -15.83 1.37
CA ALA A 199 -6.24 -15.34 2.66
C ALA A 199 -5.17 -14.46 3.36
N THR A 200 -3.91 -14.89 3.32
CA THR A 200 -2.83 -14.29 4.09
C THR A 200 -1.88 -13.41 3.26
N GLY A 201 -1.85 -13.63 1.94
CA GLY A 201 -0.88 -13.01 1.03
C GLY A 201 0.55 -13.55 1.22
N GLN A 202 0.71 -14.71 1.87
CA GLN A 202 2.00 -15.38 2.07
C GLN A 202 2.25 -16.42 0.98
N ILE A 203 3.51 -16.71 0.70
CA ILE A 203 3.88 -17.80 -0.22
C ILE A 203 3.59 -19.13 0.47
N LEU A 204 2.81 -19.99 -0.18
CA LEU A 204 2.49 -21.32 0.33
C LEU A 204 3.75 -22.21 0.31
N PRO A 205 4.02 -22.95 1.41
CA PRO A 205 5.15 -23.87 1.46
C PRO A 205 5.03 -24.94 0.37
N ASP A 206 6.17 -25.37 -0.17
CA ASP A 206 6.22 -26.43 -1.18
C ASP A 206 5.65 -27.74 -0.61
N PRO A 207 4.61 -28.38 -1.20
CA PRO A 207 4.09 -29.66 -0.73
C PRO A 207 5.15 -30.77 -0.76
N ASN A 208 6.22 -30.61 -1.54
CA ASN A 208 7.35 -31.54 -1.57
C ASN A 208 8.54 -31.11 -0.71
N ALA A 209 8.50 -29.94 -0.06
CA ALA A 209 9.48 -29.62 0.97
C ALA A 209 9.14 -30.45 2.21
N ALA A 210 10.00 -31.41 2.54
CA ALA A 210 9.96 -32.09 3.82
C ALA A 210 9.83 -31.05 4.93
N ALA A 211 8.88 -31.25 5.85
CA ALA A 211 8.65 -30.33 6.96
C ALA A 211 9.96 -30.13 7.74
N THR A 212 10.64 -29.01 7.50
CA THR A 212 11.80 -28.64 8.28
C THR A 212 11.30 -28.34 9.68
N SER A 213 11.43 -29.30 10.58
CA SER A 213 11.11 -29.12 12.00
C SER A 213 11.93 -27.94 12.51
N CYS A 214 11.28 -26.83 12.84
CA CYS A 214 11.91 -25.83 13.69
C CYS A 214 12.40 -26.52 14.97
N ALA A 215 13.68 -26.30 15.31
CA ALA A 215 14.38 -26.93 16.41
C ALA A 215 13.60 -26.85 17.74
N PRO A 216 13.74 -27.86 18.64
CA PRO A 216 12.91 -28.02 19.83
C PRO A 216 13.11 -26.95 20.92
N GLU A 217 14.05 -26.01 20.76
CA GLU A 217 14.41 -25.06 21.83
C GLU A 217 13.34 -24.00 22.13
N THR A 218 12.33 -23.81 21.28
CA THR A 218 11.22 -22.88 21.57
C THR A 218 10.07 -23.51 22.36
N SER A 219 10.03 -24.84 22.52
CA SER A 219 9.04 -25.49 23.42
C SER A 219 9.34 -25.30 24.91
N ALA A 220 10.58 -24.95 25.27
CA ALA A 220 10.98 -24.74 26.66
C ALA A 220 10.42 -23.45 27.28
N LEU A 221 10.03 -22.46 26.47
CA LEU A 221 9.50 -21.17 26.92
C LEU A 221 7.98 -21.17 27.18
N ARG A 222 7.28 -22.29 26.94
CA ARG A 222 5.83 -22.42 27.20
C ARG A 222 5.46 -23.03 28.55
N ARG A 223 6.42 -23.44 29.38
CA ARG A 223 6.10 -23.86 30.76
C ARG A 223 6.07 -22.64 31.68
N ARG A 224 4.87 -22.10 31.92
CA ARG A 224 4.60 -21.30 33.11
C ARG A 224 4.90 -22.18 34.34
N PRO A 225 5.72 -21.75 35.31
CA PRO A 225 5.77 -22.45 36.59
C PRO A 225 4.41 -22.25 37.27
N ALA A 226 3.70 -23.36 37.51
CA ALA A 226 2.57 -23.38 38.41
C ALA A 226 3.06 -22.97 39.80
N GLY A 227 2.37 -22.00 40.41
CA GLY A 227 2.69 -21.56 41.76
C GLY A 227 2.43 -22.67 42.76
N GLU A 228 3.50 -23.17 43.39
CA GLU A 228 3.38 -23.96 44.61
C GLU A 228 3.56 -23.06 45.83
N HIS A 229 2.54 -23.11 46.67
CA HIS A 229 2.51 -22.61 48.03
C HIS A 229 3.70 -23.16 48.83
N CYS A 230 4.48 -22.30 49.48
CA CYS A 230 5.30 -22.69 50.61
C CYS A 230 4.93 -21.83 51.83
N LYS A 231 4.23 -22.45 52.80
CA LYS A 231 3.94 -21.88 54.11
C LYS A 231 5.00 -22.34 55.13
N HIS A 232 5.53 -21.35 55.83
CA HIS A 232 5.85 -21.29 57.27
C HIS A 232 7.20 -21.74 57.88
N ARG A 233 7.67 -20.80 58.74
CA ARG A 233 8.60 -20.83 59.91
C ARG A 233 10.10 -20.84 59.54
N GLY A 234 10.96 -19.95 60.01
CA GLY A 234 10.92 -18.93 61.07
C GLY A 234 12.10 -19.16 62.02
N CYS A 235 13.04 -18.20 62.12
CA CYS A 235 13.84 -17.94 63.33
C CYS A 235 14.71 -16.67 63.20
N HIS A 236 14.79 -15.95 64.33
CA HIS A 236 15.54 -14.74 64.71
C HIS A 236 17.00 -14.67 64.18
N GLY A 237 17.70 -13.53 64.09
CA GLY A 237 17.57 -12.17 64.61
C GLY A 237 18.99 -11.57 64.69
N GLY A 238 19.16 -10.24 64.63
CA GLY A 238 20.46 -9.62 64.91
C GLY A 238 20.70 -8.26 64.25
N ARG A 239 20.64 -7.19 65.05
CA ARG A 239 21.09 -5.83 64.74
C ARG A 239 22.62 -5.78 64.54
N ALA A 240 23.12 -4.85 63.73
CA ALA A 240 23.77 -3.61 64.20
C ALA A 240 24.84 -3.05 63.23
N SER A 241 24.77 -1.71 63.06
CA SER A 241 25.84 -0.71 62.91
C SER A 241 26.85 -0.74 61.74
N ARG A 242 26.87 0.42 61.07
CA ARG A 242 27.92 1.01 60.22
C ARG A 242 29.26 1.17 60.97
N PRO A 243 30.36 1.39 60.22
CA PRO A 243 30.89 2.75 60.07
C PRO A 243 30.66 3.34 58.66
#